data_AF-A0AAD5C3R6-F1
#
_entry.id   AF-A0AAD5C3R6-F1
#
_cell.length_a   1.000
_cell.length_b   1.000
_cell.length_c   1.000
_cell.angle_alpha   90.00
_cell.angle_beta   90.00
_cell.angle_gamma   90.00
#
_symmetry.space_group_name_H-M   'P 1'
#
loop_
_entity.id
_entity.type
_entity.pdbx_description
1 polymer ?
#
loop_
_entity_poly.entity_id
_entity_poly.type
_entity_poly.pdbx_seq_one_letter_code
_entity_poly.pdbx_strand_id
1 'polypeptide(L)'
;MGCDGSVLLDGSASGPSEKDAPPNLSLRAQAFVIIENLRRLVHNACNRTVSCSDITALAARDAVFLSGGPNYSIPLGRRDGLTFATRNVTLANLPPPFANTTTILNSLSQKGFTPTDVVALSGGHTIGIAHCTSFTDRLYPNRDPTMDQTFFNNLRTTCPTVNSTNTTFMDIRSPNVFDNRYYVDLMNRQGLFTSDQDLYTDSRTRSIVTNFAVNQTLFYQNFVNAMIKMGQLSGCDGSLLLDGSSSGPTDSEKTAPPNLRLRGFDVIEDLRRRVHKQCGSGSVSCSDITTIVARDSIALTGGPKYNVPLGRRDGLTFATIDATLANLPSPFVPVETLLTDLAAKNFDTTDVVALSGAHTIGVAHCTSFAQRLYPTQDTTIDKTFASTLKRVCPTTTTNATTFLDIRSPNVFDNKYFVDLMNKQGVLTPDQDLYTNKRTRSIVTSFAVNQTLFFEKFVNVMVKMGQMQVLTGTQGEIRNNCSRRNANTNDPLMSTVVGDLDVDNIQSF
;
A
#
# COMPACT_ATOMS: atom_id res chain seq x y z
N MET A 1 0.28 -2.29 7.76
CA MET A 1 0.51 -1.77 9.12
C MET A 1 0.05 -0.33 9.19
N GLY A 2 -0.91 -0.02 10.06
CA GLY A 2 -1.24 1.36 10.45
C GLY A 2 -2.58 1.92 9.94
N CYS A 3 -3.43 1.12 9.28
CA CYS A 3 -4.73 1.59 8.76
C CYS A 3 -5.91 0.68 9.15
N ASP A 4 -5.69 -0.25 10.07
CA ASP A 4 -6.64 -1.25 10.54
C ASP A 4 -6.89 -1.16 12.05
N GLY A 5 -6.43 -0.09 12.71
CA GLY A 5 -6.74 0.16 14.10
C GLY A 5 -6.13 -0.85 15.08
N SER A 6 -5.17 -1.66 14.63
CA SER A 6 -4.48 -2.68 15.42
C SER A 6 -3.81 -2.13 16.69
N VAL A 7 -3.38 -0.87 16.67
CA VAL A 7 -2.87 -0.14 17.84
C VAL A 7 -3.90 0.04 18.96
N LEU A 8 -5.20 -0.04 18.65
CA LEU A 8 -6.28 0.09 19.62
C LEU A 8 -6.58 -1.23 20.35
N LEU A 9 -6.10 -2.35 19.81
CA LEU A 9 -6.34 -3.68 20.36
C LEU A 9 -5.34 -4.00 21.47
N ASP A 10 -5.83 -4.58 22.56
CA ASP A 10 -4.98 -5.05 23.66
C ASP A 10 -4.32 -6.39 23.30
N GLY A 11 -3.18 -6.68 23.96
CA GLY A 11 -2.51 -7.98 23.85
C GLY A 11 -3.36 -9.14 24.38
N SER A 12 -2.91 -10.37 24.16
CA SER A 12 -3.62 -11.56 24.64
C SER A 12 -2.64 -12.61 25.20
N ALA A 13 -3.16 -13.77 25.57
CA ALA A 13 -2.33 -14.93 25.95
C ALA A 13 -1.31 -15.33 24.86
N SER A 14 -1.52 -14.94 23.60
CA SER A 14 -0.58 -15.17 22.50
C SER A 14 0.54 -14.13 22.37
N GLY A 15 0.59 -13.12 23.25
CA GLY A 15 1.70 -12.16 23.33
C GLY A 15 1.27 -10.68 23.37
N PRO A 16 2.26 -9.77 23.50
CA PRO A 16 2.02 -8.33 23.55
C PRO A 16 1.57 -7.77 22.20
N SER A 17 0.70 -6.76 22.26
CA SER A 17 0.14 -6.07 21.09
C SER A 17 1.04 -4.97 20.52
N GLU A 18 0.60 -4.38 19.42
CA GLU A 18 1.16 -3.14 18.88
C GLU A 18 1.07 -1.99 19.90
N LYS A 19 -0.02 -1.93 20.67
CA LYS A 19 -0.20 -0.97 21.74
C LYS A 19 0.89 -1.07 22.81
N ASP A 20 1.38 -2.29 23.04
CA ASP A 20 2.44 -2.60 24.02
C ASP A 20 3.86 -2.50 23.42
N ALA A 21 3.99 -2.13 22.14
CA ALA A 21 5.29 -1.98 21.51
C ALA A 21 5.97 -0.67 21.96
N PRO A 22 7.31 -0.65 22.14
CA PRO A 22 8.03 0.51 22.67
C PRO A 22 7.72 1.85 22.00
N PRO A 23 7.59 1.95 20.66
CA PRO A 23 7.23 3.21 20.01
C PRO A 23 5.86 3.76 20.45
N ASN A 24 4.92 2.87 20.82
CA ASN A 24 3.53 3.20 21.12
C ASN A 24 3.25 3.38 22.61
N LEU A 25 4.20 3.06 23.50
CA LEU A 25 4.03 3.23 24.95
C LEU A 25 3.84 4.70 25.37
N SER A 26 4.26 5.63 24.51
CA SER A 26 4.08 7.07 24.72
C SER A 26 2.72 7.61 24.24
N LEU A 27 1.92 6.79 23.54
CA LEU A 27 0.56 7.18 23.16
C LEU A 27 -0.28 7.43 24.41
N ARG A 28 -0.95 8.57 24.46
CA ARG A 28 -1.72 8.99 25.64
C ARG A 28 -2.86 8.00 25.87
N ALA A 29 -2.93 7.41 27.07
CA ALA A 29 -4.05 6.54 27.48
C ALA A 29 -5.43 7.21 27.23
N GLN A 30 -5.52 8.51 27.47
CA GLN A 30 -6.72 9.30 27.22
C GLN A 30 -7.15 9.32 25.73
N ALA A 31 -6.22 9.22 24.78
CA ALA A 31 -6.54 9.19 23.36
C ALA A 31 -7.35 7.94 23.01
N PHE A 32 -6.97 6.76 23.53
CA PHE A 32 -7.74 5.53 23.35
C PHE A 32 -9.16 5.64 23.90
N VAL A 33 -9.33 6.27 25.07
CA VAL A 33 -10.64 6.53 25.68
C VAL A 33 -11.49 7.46 24.81
N ILE A 34 -10.87 8.50 24.23
CA ILE A 34 -11.56 9.44 23.32
C ILE A 34 -12.03 8.72 22.05
N ILE A 35 -11.16 7.94 21.41
CA ILE A 35 -11.53 7.16 20.21
C ILE A 35 -12.68 6.20 20.50
N GLU A 36 -12.64 5.49 21.61
CA GLU A 36 -13.70 4.56 22.02
C GLU A 36 -15.02 5.27 22.33
N ASN A 37 -14.96 6.46 22.95
CA ASN A 37 -16.13 7.29 23.17
C ASN A 37 -16.75 7.79 21.86
N LEU A 38 -15.93 8.26 20.91
CA LEU A 38 -16.39 8.66 19.58
C LEU A 38 -17.06 7.48 18.85
N ARG A 39 -16.44 6.29 18.91
CA ARG A 39 -17.03 5.06 18.37
C ARG A 39 -18.40 4.77 18.96
N ARG A 40 -18.53 4.80 20.28
CA ARG A 40 -19.81 4.57 20.96
C ARG A 40 -20.88 5.59 20.55
N LEU A 41 -20.53 6.88 20.49
CA LEU A 41 -21.46 7.93 20.07
C LEU A 41 -21.96 7.72 18.64
N VAL A 42 -21.04 7.45 17.70
CA VAL A 42 -21.38 7.20 16.30
C VAL A 42 -22.19 5.90 16.17
N HIS A 43 -21.82 4.82 16.88
CA HIS A 43 -22.54 3.56 16.82
C HIS A 43 -23.94 3.64 17.41
N ASN A 44 -24.15 4.46 18.44
CA ASN A 44 -25.49 4.69 19.00
C ASN A 44 -26.39 5.48 18.05
N ALA A 45 -25.83 6.45 17.31
CA ALA A 45 -26.60 7.28 16.38
C ALA A 45 -26.84 6.59 15.04
N CYS A 46 -25.84 5.85 14.53
CA CYS A 46 -25.77 5.40 13.15
C CYS A 46 -25.56 3.88 13.02
N ASN A 47 -25.74 3.09 14.09
CA ASN A 47 -25.34 1.68 14.16
C ASN A 47 -23.85 1.46 13.83
N ARG A 48 -23.41 0.20 13.72
CA ARG A 48 -22.01 -0.17 13.42
C ARG A 48 -21.63 0.11 11.96
N THR A 49 -21.65 1.37 11.56
CA THR A 49 -21.41 1.84 10.18
C THR A 49 -20.01 2.40 9.96
N VAL A 50 -19.27 2.74 11.03
CA VAL A 50 -17.90 3.30 10.96
C VAL A 50 -16.95 2.45 11.81
N SER A 51 -15.75 2.19 11.28
CA SER A 51 -14.68 1.47 11.97
C SER A 51 -13.91 2.35 12.96
N CYS A 52 -13.30 1.74 13.98
CA CYS A 52 -12.36 2.44 14.86
C CYS A 52 -11.17 3.03 14.09
N SER A 53 -10.76 2.35 13.03
CA SER A 53 -9.70 2.76 12.11
C SER A 53 -10.00 4.09 11.43
N ASP A 54 -11.22 4.25 10.89
CA ASP A 54 -11.65 5.52 10.29
C ASP A 54 -11.86 6.61 11.33
N ILE A 55 -12.41 6.28 12.50
CA ILE A 55 -12.55 7.23 13.61
C ILE A 55 -11.19 7.77 14.04
N THR A 56 -10.17 6.92 14.12
CA THR A 56 -8.80 7.32 14.47
C THR A 56 -8.19 8.24 13.42
N ALA A 57 -8.35 7.92 12.14
CA ALA A 57 -7.86 8.75 11.05
C ALA A 57 -8.56 10.13 11.01
N LEU A 58 -9.89 10.15 11.21
CA LEU A 58 -10.67 11.39 11.31
C LEU A 58 -10.26 12.23 12.53
N ALA A 59 -10.10 11.60 13.70
CA ALA A 59 -9.68 12.30 14.91
C ALA A 59 -8.28 12.90 14.76
N ALA A 60 -7.35 12.20 14.10
CA ALA A 60 -6.02 12.74 13.80
C ALA A 60 -6.09 13.95 12.86
N ARG A 61 -6.88 13.90 11.78
CA ARG A 61 -7.10 15.04 10.88
C ARG A 61 -7.73 16.23 11.62
N ASP A 62 -8.75 15.97 12.44
CA ASP A 62 -9.43 17.00 13.21
C ASP A 62 -8.50 17.63 14.24
N ALA A 63 -7.63 16.86 14.89
CA ALA A 63 -6.63 17.38 15.82
C ALA A 63 -5.64 18.35 15.13
N VAL A 64 -5.18 18.01 13.91
CA VAL A 64 -4.35 18.91 13.10
C VAL A 64 -5.11 20.19 12.75
N PHE A 65 -6.34 20.08 12.26
CA PHE A 65 -7.15 21.23 11.88
C PHE A 65 -7.46 22.15 13.07
N LEU A 66 -7.88 21.58 14.20
CA LEU A 66 -8.18 22.31 15.43
C LEU A 66 -6.94 22.98 16.04
N SER A 67 -5.75 22.51 15.71
CA SER A 67 -4.49 23.14 16.10
C SER A 67 -4.04 24.23 15.11
N GLY A 68 -4.84 24.59 14.10
CA GLY A 68 -4.52 25.62 13.11
C GLY A 68 -3.99 25.10 11.77
N GLY A 69 -3.89 23.78 11.61
CA GLY A 69 -3.44 23.13 10.37
C GLY A 69 -4.50 23.09 9.27
N PRO A 70 -4.16 22.49 8.11
CA PRO A 70 -5.08 22.43 6.97
C PRO A 70 -6.28 21.51 7.26
N ASN A 71 -7.45 21.90 6.77
CA ASN A 71 -8.60 20.99 6.66
C ASN A 71 -8.54 20.23 5.34
N TYR A 72 -8.74 18.92 5.39
CA TYR A 72 -8.78 18.07 4.22
C TYR A 72 -9.70 16.86 4.46
N SER A 73 -10.18 16.27 3.36
CA SER A 73 -11.00 15.06 3.42
C SER A 73 -10.12 13.85 3.64
N ILE A 74 -10.54 12.97 4.54
CA ILE A 74 -9.90 11.67 4.77
C ILE A 74 -10.66 10.59 3.99
N PRO A 75 -9.96 9.73 3.21
CA PRO A 75 -10.56 8.50 2.68
C PRO A 75 -11.17 7.69 3.81
N LEU A 76 -12.42 7.28 3.66
CA LEU A 76 -13.09 6.37 4.59
C LEU A 76 -13.21 4.97 3.97
N GLY A 77 -13.62 4.00 4.77
CA GLY A 77 -13.77 2.60 4.37
C GLY A 77 -12.69 1.69 4.93
N ARG A 78 -11.83 2.17 5.85
CA ARG A 78 -10.92 1.28 6.59
C ARG A 78 -11.75 0.29 7.41
N ARG A 79 -11.29 -0.95 7.47
CA ARG A 79 -11.89 -1.98 8.34
C ARG A 79 -10.99 -2.22 9.53
N ASP A 80 -11.59 -2.43 10.69
CA ASP A 80 -10.84 -2.80 11.88
C ASP A 80 -10.22 -4.20 11.71
N GLY A 81 -8.96 -4.32 12.10
CA GLY A 81 -8.25 -5.57 12.20
C GLY A 81 -8.91 -6.46 13.24
N LEU A 82 -8.94 -7.76 12.97
CA LEU A 82 -9.46 -8.76 13.91
C LEU A 82 -8.38 -9.23 14.91
N THR A 83 -7.13 -8.80 14.70
CA THR A 83 -5.95 -9.17 15.47
C THR A 83 -5.02 -7.98 15.64
N PHE A 84 -4.31 -7.90 16.76
CA PHE A 84 -3.26 -6.90 16.94
C PHE A 84 -2.00 -7.26 16.12
N ALA A 85 -1.27 -6.24 15.66
CA ALA A 85 0.07 -6.47 15.13
C ALA A 85 1.02 -6.81 16.28
N THR A 86 1.98 -7.72 16.04
CA THR A 86 2.95 -8.09 17.09
C THR A 86 4.01 -7.00 17.26
N ARG A 87 4.67 -6.99 18.42
CA ARG A 87 5.79 -6.08 18.70
C ARG A 87 6.91 -6.16 17.66
N ASN A 88 7.24 -7.36 17.16
CA ASN A 88 8.25 -7.54 16.12
C ASN A 88 7.83 -6.89 14.80
N VAL A 89 6.57 -7.08 14.38
CA VAL A 89 6.05 -6.44 13.18
C VAL A 89 6.05 -4.91 13.35
N THR A 90 5.71 -4.42 14.54
CA THR A 90 5.72 -2.99 14.88
C THR A 90 7.12 -2.38 14.77
N LEU A 91 8.12 -3.01 15.40
CA LEU A 91 9.51 -2.53 15.37
C LEU A 91 10.14 -2.61 13.97
N ALA A 92 9.73 -3.57 13.14
CA ALA A 92 10.19 -3.67 11.77
C ALA A 92 9.61 -2.56 10.86
N ASN A 93 8.52 -1.91 11.27
CA ASN A 93 7.74 -1.00 10.42
C ASN A 93 7.74 0.47 10.87
N LEU A 94 8.19 0.75 12.09
CA LEU A 94 8.28 2.10 12.66
C LEU A 94 9.76 2.47 12.87
N PRO A 95 10.26 3.53 12.21
CA PRO A 95 11.60 4.02 12.50
C PRO A 95 11.73 4.45 13.98
N PRO A 96 12.85 4.12 14.64
CA PRO A 96 13.09 4.57 16.01
C PRO A 96 13.37 6.09 16.07
N PRO A 97 13.17 6.76 17.22
CA PRO A 97 13.39 8.20 17.37
C PRO A 97 14.86 8.64 17.19
N PHE A 98 15.79 7.69 17.27
CA PHE A 98 17.22 7.90 17.03
C PHE A 98 17.66 7.59 15.59
N ALA A 99 16.73 7.25 14.69
CA ALA A 99 17.03 7.05 13.28
C ALA A 99 17.54 8.35 12.63
N ASN A 100 18.48 8.24 11.68
CA ASN A 100 18.92 9.37 10.87
C ASN A 100 18.08 9.53 9.61
N THR A 101 18.26 10.65 8.88
CA THR A 101 17.54 10.93 7.63
C THR A 101 17.67 9.82 6.58
N THR A 102 18.85 9.19 6.45
CA THR A 102 19.03 8.09 5.49
C THR A 102 18.17 6.88 5.85
N THR A 103 18.13 6.51 7.13
CA THR A 103 17.32 5.39 7.62
C THR A 103 15.83 5.64 7.39
N ILE A 104 15.31 6.83 7.73
CA ILE A 104 13.88 7.13 7.53
C ILE A 104 13.51 7.21 6.05
N LEU A 105 14.37 7.78 5.19
CA LEU A 105 14.13 7.84 3.75
C LEU A 105 14.10 6.44 3.13
N ASN A 106 15.04 5.57 3.50
CA ASN A 106 15.08 4.20 2.99
C ASN A 106 13.88 3.36 3.47
N SER A 107 13.45 3.52 4.72
CA SER A 107 12.31 2.78 5.25
C SER A 107 10.99 3.24 4.62
N LEU A 108 10.80 4.55 4.45
CA LEU A 108 9.56 5.11 3.92
C LEU A 108 9.48 5.06 2.39
N SER A 109 10.60 5.03 1.67
CA SER A 109 10.60 4.82 0.22
C SER A 109 10.09 3.43 -0.18
N GLN A 110 10.32 2.41 0.65
CA GLN A 110 9.71 1.08 0.49
C GLN A 110 8.17 1.11 0.60
N LYS A 111 7.62 2.17 1.22
CA LYS A 111 6.19 2.45 1.30
C LYS A 111 5.77 3.50 0.27
N GLY A 112 6.60 3.75 -0.75
CA GLY A 112 6.30 4.67 -1.84
C GLY A 112 6.42 6.16 -1.48
N PHE A 113 6.91 6.53 -0.29
CA PHE A 113 7.10 7.93 0.07
C PHE A 113 8.37 8.54 -0.56
N THR A 114 8.23 9.75 -1.07
CA THR A 114 9.33 10.56 -1.59
C THR A 114 10.01 11.34 -0.45
N PRO A 115 11.22 11.90 -0.66
CA PRO A 115 11.83 12.81 0.32
C PRO A 115 10.91 13.97 0.72
N THR A 116 10.13 14.51 -0.21
CA THR A 116 9.13 15.56 0.08
C THR A 116 8.04 15.06 1.02
N ASP A 117 7.52 13.84 0.79
CA ASP A 117 6.51 13.26 1.68
C ASP A 117 7.06 13.05 3.09
N VAL A 118 8.31 12.57 3.22
CA VAL A 118 8.96 12.34 4.52
C VAL A 118 9.18 13.65 5.27
N VAL A 119 9.70 14.68 4.60
CA VAL A 119 9.87 16.02 5.20
C VAL A 119 8.52 16.62 5.59
N ALA A 120 7.48 16.43 4.77
CA ALA A 120 6.14 16.90 5.08
C ALA A 120 5.58 16.18 6.31
N LEU A 121 5.58 14.84 6.35
CA LEU A 121 5.07 14.06 7.49
C LEU A 121 5.82 14.35 8.80
N SER A 122 7.13 14.60 8.73
CA SER A 122 7.92 15.06 9.87
C SER A 122 7.43 16.39 10.44
N GLY A 123 6.79 17.22 9.62
CA GLY A 123 6.07 18.42 10.05
C GLY A 123 4.97 18.17 11.07
N GLY A 124 4.51 16.93 11.27
CA GLY A 124 3.65 16.55 12.39
C GLY A 124 4.24 16.91 13.76
N HIS A 125 5.56 17.03 13.88
CA HIS A 125 6.26 17.45 15.09
C HIS A 125 6.07 18.94 15.44
N THR A 126 5.38 19.73 14.60
CA THR A 126 4.91 21.09 14.97
C THR A 126 4.00 21.07 16.19
N ILE A 127 3.27 19.97 16.42
CA ILE A 127 2.44 19.78 17.61
C ILE A 127 2.87 18.55 18.38
N GLY A 128 3.13 18.73 19.67
CA GLY A 128 3.35 17.62 20.59
C GLY A 128 4.56 17.76 21.50
N ILE A 129 4.78 16.70 22.27
CA ILE A 129 5.82 16.61 23.29
C ILE A 129 6.62 15.32 23.10
N ALA A 130 7.88 15.35 23.51
CA ALA A 130 8.74 14.19 23.54
C ALA A 130 9.29 13.97 24.95
N HIS A 131 9.52 12.70 25.30
CA HIS A 131 10.21 12.33 26.53
C HIS A 131 11.72 12.44 26.34
N CYS A 132 12.44 12.86 27.38
CA CYS A 132 13.90 12.99 27.37
C CYS A 132 14.61 11.74 26.84
N THR A 133 14.10 10.54 27.20
CA THR A 133 14.64 9.25 26.78
C THR A 133 14.69 9.05 25.27
N SER A 134 13.91 9.80 24.48
CA SER A 134 13.86 9.68 23.02
C SER A 134 14.99 10.44 22.32
N PHE A 135 15.74 11.31 23.03
CA PHE A 135 16.82 12.12 22.46
C PHE A 135 18.04 12.25 23.38
N THR A 136 18.17 11.38 24.39
CA THR A 136 19.30 11.38 25.34
C THR A 136 20.65 11.32 24.63
N ASP A 137 20.76 10.58 23.53
CA ASP A 137 21.99 10.41 22.75
C ASP A 137 22.51 11.72 22.15
N ARG A 138 21.65 12.74 22.04
CA ARG A 138 22.03 14.08 21.58
C ARG A 138 22.52 14.99 22.70
N LEU A 139 22.28 14.61 23.96
CA LEU A 139 22.65 15.37 25.14
C LEU A 139 23.82 14.77 25.93
N TYR A 140 24.03 13.45 25.84
CA TYR A 140 24.99 12.70 26.64
C TYR A 140 25.77 11.65 25.83
N PRO A 141 27.04 11.37 26.19
CA PRO A 141 27.83 12.07 27.20
C PRO A 141 28.22 13.49 26.76
N ASN A 142 28.20 13.74 25.44
CA ASN A 142 28.56 15.02 24.85
C ASN A 142 27.37 15.57 24.07
N ARG A 143 27.32 16.91 23.93
CA ARG A 143 26.37 17.58 23.04
C ARG A 143 26.57 17.11 21.60
N ASP A 144 25.47 16.78 20.92
CA ASP A 144 25.45 16.63 19.46
C ASP A 144 26.02 17.90 18.79
N PRO A 145 27.09 17.79 17.99
CA PRO A 145 27.73 18.96 17.38
C PRO A 145 26.82 19.73 16.42
N THR A 146 25.73 19.13 15.95
CA THR A 146 24.76 19.79 15.08
C THR A 146 23.80 20.70 15.83
N MET A 147 23.68 20.57 17.16
CA MET A 147 22.70 21.26 18.02
C MET A 147 23.18 22.64 18.48
N ASP A 148 22.28 23.62 18.47
CA ASP A 148 22.52 24.95 19.03
C ASP A 148 22.90 24.88 20.54
N GLN A 149 23.84 25.74 20.96
CA GLN A 149 24.35 25.73 22.33
C GLN A 149 23.30 26.14 23.36
N THR A 150 22.52 27.18 23.06
CA THR A 150 21.50 27.68 23.98
C THR A 150 20.38 26.66 24.13
N PHE A 151 19.93 26.09 23.01
CA PHE A 151 18.96 25.01 23.00
C PHE A 151 19.44 23.78 23.78
N PHE A 152 20.69 23.35 23.57
CA PHE A 152 21.30 22.28 24.37
C PHE A 152 21.28 22.60 25.87
N ASN A 153 21.66 23.81 26.28
CA ASN A 153 21.67 24.21 27.69
C ASN A 153 20.25 24.14 28.30
N ASN A 154 19.24 24.61 27.57
CA ASN A 154 17.83 24.55 28.01
C ASN A 154 17.34 23.09 28.13
N LEU A 155 17.69 22.24 27.16
CA LEU A 155 17.39 20.81 27.22
C LEU A 155 18.11 20.11 28.38
N ARG A 156 19.33 20.52 28.72
CA ARG A 156 20.08 20.00 29.89
C ARG A 156 19.46 20.40 31.23
N THR A 157 18.80 21.55 31.30
CA THR A 157 17.98 21.90 32.48
C THR A 157 16.73 21.02 32.58
N THR A 158 16.09 20.74 31.44
CA THR A 158 14.87 19.92 31.38
C THR A 158 15.17 18.43 31.60
N CYS A 159 16.28 17.95 31.06
CA CYS A 159 16.75 16.56 31.06
C CYS A 159 18.14 16.51 31.72
N PRO A 160 18.25 16.65 33.05
CA PRO A 160 19.54 16.81 33.75
C PRO A 160 20.41 15.54 33.83
N THR A 161 19.82 14.38 33.56
CA THR A 161 20.53 13.08 33.54
C THR A 161 20.09 12.21 32.35
N VAL A 162 20.88 11.16 32.04
CA VAL A 162 20.56 10.18 30.98
C VAL A 162 19.21 9.46 31.17
N ASN A 163 18.73 9.37 32.41
CA ASN A 163 17.50 8.68 32.79
C ASN A 163 16.37 9.66 33.15
N SER A 164 16.46 10.92 32.73
CA SER A 164 15.41 11.90 32.98
C SER A 164 14.11 11.44 32.32
N THR A 165 12.99 11.56 33.02
CA THR A 165 11.66 11.17 32.53
C THR A 165 10.79 12.37 32.12
N ASN A 166 11.35 13.58 32.22
CA ASN A 166 10.70 14.83 31.86
C ASN A 166 10.35 14.87 30.36
N THR A 167 9.49 15.81 30.00
CA THR A 167 9.05 16.04 28.61
C THR A 167 9.35 17.47 28.18
N THR A 168 9.57 17.66 26.88
CA THR A 168 9.68 18.97 26.24
C THR A 168 8.86 19.01 24.96
N PHE A 169 8.49 20.20 24.50
CA PHE A 169 7.85 20.39 23.21
C PHE A 169 8.82 20.08 22.06
N MET A 170 8.27 19.53 20.97
CA MET A 170 9.03 19.23 19.75
C MET A 170 9.22 20.47 18.86
N ASP A 171 8.29 21.43 18.95
CA ASP A 171 8.40 22.79 18.39
C ASP A 171 8.48 23.78 19.55
N ILE A 172 9.58 24.52 19.65
CA ILE A 172 9.79 25.46 20.76
C ILE A 172 9.24 26.85 20.49
N ARG A 173 8.85 27.15 19.25
CA ARG A 173 8.36 28.45 18.83
C ARG A 173 6.84 28.54 18.92
N SER A 174 6.13 27.46 18.58
CA SER A 174 4.67 27.42 18.51
C SER A 174 4.09 26.04 18.94
N PRO A 175 4.40 25.55 20.15
CA PRO A 175 4.16 24.15 20.58
C PRO A 175 2.73 23.60 20.49
N ASN A 176 1.73 24.47 20.35
CA ASN A 176 0.31 24.12 20.29
C ASN A 176 -0.37 24.60 18.98
N VAL A 177 0.40 25.08 18.02
CA VAL A 177 -0.11 25.58 16.74
C VAL A 177 0.53 24.77 15.63
N PHE A 178 -0.28 24.14 14.79
CA PHE A 178 0.20 23.44 13.61
C PHE A 178 0.56 24.44 12.53
N ASP A 179 1.81 24.87 12.50
CA ASP A 179 2.34 25.85 11.55
C ASP A 179 3.70 25.40 11.00
N ASN A 180 4.45 26.29 10.35
CA ASN A 180 5.74 25.93 9.76
C ASN A 180 6.96 26.23 10.66
N ARG A 181 6.76 26.58 11.95
CA ARG A 181 7.85 26.99 12.84
C ARG A 181 8.78 25.84 13.19
N TYR A 182 8.29 24.62 13.25
CA TYR A 182 9.10 23.39 13.28
C TYR A 182 10.28 23.44 12.29
N TYR A 183 10.05 23.82 11.02
CA TYR A 183 11.12 23.91 10.04
C TYR A 183 12.08 25.08 10.29
N VAL A 184 11.59 26.17 10.89
CA VAL A 184 12.42 27.28 11.37
C VAL A 184 13.32 26.82 12.52
N ASP A 185 12.84 25.96 13.43
CA ASP A 185 13.65 25.34 14.47
C ASP A 185 14.82 24.56 13.85
N LEU A 186 14.54 23.72 12.84
CA LEU A 186 15.57 22.94 12.16
C LEU A 186 16.66 23.81 11.51
N MET A 187 16.25 24.90 10.85
CA MET A 187 17.18 25.87 10.24
C MET A 187 18.08 26.55 11.28
N ASN A 188 17.60 26.69 12.52
CA ASN A 188 18.34 27.28 13.63
C ASN A 188 19.10 26.25 14.48
N ARG A 189 19.23 25.01 14.02
CA ARG A 189 19.89 23.91 14.75
C ARG A 189 19.18 23.52 16.06
N GLN A 190 17.86 23.68 16.08
CA GLN A 190 17.00 23.48 17.25
C GLN A 190 16.00 22.33 17.05
N GLY A 191 16.24 21.42 16.10
CA GLY A 191 15.48 20.17 16.01
C GLY A 191 15.73 19.30 17.22
N LEU A 192 14.72 18.59 17.73
CA LEU A 192 14.82 17.80 18.95
C LEU A 192 15.38 16.40 18.72
N PHE A 193 14.85 15.67 17.73
CA PHE A 193 15.34 14.33 17.36
C PHE A 193 16.50 14.39 16.38
N THR A 194 17.28 13.31 16.31
CA THR A 194 18.36 13.16 15.33
C THR A 194 17.79 13.22 13.91
N SER A 195 16.72 12.45 13.66
CA SER A 195 15.99 12.46 12.38
C SER A 195 15.59 13.86 11.95
N ASP A 196 15.08 14.65 12.88
CA ASP A 196 14.52 15.97 12.60
C ASP A 196 15.63 16.94 12.21
N GLN A 197 16.68 17.02 13.03
CA GLN A 197 17.79 17.92 12.74
C GLN A 197 18.53 17.52 11.45
N ASP A 198 18.61 16.22 11.17
CA ASP A 198 19.24 15.68 9.97
C ASP A 198 18.47 16.05 8.68
N LEU A 199 17.17 16.31 8.72
CA LEU A 199 16.42 16.75 7.52
C LEU A 199 16.96 18.08 6.96
N TYR A 200 17.50 18.95 7.80
CA TYR A 200 18.09 20.21 7.34
C TYR A 200 19.56 20.06 6.91
N THR A 201 20.30 19.13 7.50
CA THR A 201 21.72 18.92 7.17
C THR A 201 21.90 18.01 5.94
N ASP A 202 20.95 17.13 5.66
CA ASP A 202 20.98 16.20 4.53
C ASP A 202 20.67 16.92 3.20
N SER A 203 21.54 16.74 2.21
CA SER A 203 21.45 17.44 0.92
C SER A 203 20.17 17.12 0.13
N ARG A 204 19.56 15.95 0.34
CA ARG A 204 18.33 15.52 -0.36
C ARG A 204 17.08 16.22 0.16
N THR A 205 17.12 16.73 1.39
CA THR A 205 15.94 17.24 2.11
C THR A 205 16.06 18.71 2.53
N ARG A 206 17.28 19.24 2.63
CA ARG A 206 17.57 20.63 3.03
C ARG A 206 16.78 21.69 2.28
N SER A 207 16.67 21.58 0.95
CA SER A 207 15.93 22.56 0.13
C SER A 207 14.42 22.52 0.43
N ILE A 208 13.88 21.33 0.68
CA ILE A 208 12.47 21.12 1.02
C ILE A 208 12.17 21.74 2.39
N VAL A 209 13.03 21.49 3.39
CA VAL A 209 12.93 22.12 4.72
C VAL A 209 12.95 23.64 4.61
N THR A 210 13.90 24.19 3.83
CA THR A 210 14.00 25.65 3.63
C THR A 210 12.73 26.22 3.00
N ASN A 211 12.19 25.54 1.97
CA ASN A 211 10.97 25.97 1.29
C ASN A 211 9.74 25.92 2.22
N PHE A 212 9.62 24.89 3.05
CA PHE A 212 8.51 24.78 4.02
C PHE A 212 8.62 25.83 5.13
N ALA A 213 9.84 26.14 5.59
CA ALA A 213 10.08 27.18 6.60
C ALA A 213 9.70 28.60 6.13
N VAL A 214 9.84 28.90 4.84
CA VAL A 214 9.46 30.22 4.29
C VAL A 214 8.05 30.25 3.69
N ASN A 215 7.46 29.10 3.39
CA ASN A 215 6.14 28.99 2.77
C ASN A 215 5.27 27.91 3.45
N GLN A 216 4.48 28.36 4.44
CA GLN A 216 3.54 27.51 5.17
C GLN A 216 2.45 26.90 4.27
N THR A 217 2.00 27.62 3.23
CA THR A 217 0.99 27.08 2.30
C THR A 217 1.53 25.87 1.55
N LEU A 218 2.79 25.95 1.10
CA LEU A 218 3.48 24.83 0.45
C LEU A 218 3.66 23.64 1.40
N PHE A 219 4.05 23.90 2.65
CA PHE A 219 4.09 22.86 3.68
C PHE A 219 2.74 22.16 3.84
N TYR A 220 1.67 22.92 4.05
CA TYR A 220 0.33 22.37 4.24
C TYR A 220 -0.14 21.52 3.06
N GLN A 221 0.07 21.98 1.83
CA GLN A 221 -0.29 21.21 0.64
C GLN A 221 0.43 19.86 0.59
N ASN A 222 1.73 19.84 0.86
CA ASN A 222 2.51 18.60 0.87
C ASN A 222 2.17 17.72 2.08
N PHE A 223 1.88 18.30 3.24
CA PHE A 223 1.44 17.56 4.43
C PHE A 223 0.13 16.83 4.16
N VAL A 224 -0.86 17.52 3.58
CA VAL A 224 -2.14 16.91 3.19
C VAL A 224 -1.92 15.74 2.23
N ASN A 225 -1.13 15.95 1.17
CA ASN A 225 -0.84 14.90 0.19
C ASN A 225 -0.17 13.68 0.84
N ALA A 226 0.82 13.91 1.70
CA ALA A 226 1.55 12.85 2.37
C ALA A 226 0.69 12.12 3.41
N MET A 227 -0.18 12.81 4.15
CA MET A 227 -1.12 12.21 5.10
C MET A 227 -2.18 11.36 4.39
N ILE A 228 -2.73 11.84 3.28
CA ILE A 228 -3.65 11.06 2.44
C ILE A 228 -2.95 9.81 1.92
N LYS A 229 -1.74 9.96 1.36
CA LYS A 229 -0.91 8.85 0.87
C LYS A 229 -0.59 7.84 1.96
N MET A 230 -0.26 8.29 3.17
CA MET A 230 -0.03 7.43 4.34
C MET A 230 -1.29 6.66 4.73
N GLY A 231 -2.46 7.29 4.62
CA GLY A 231 -3.74 6.63 4.83
C GLY A 231 -4.16 5.69 3.70
N GLN A 232 -3.37 5.53 2.62
CA GLN A 232 -3.77 4.87 1.37
C GLN A 232 -2.70 4.06 0.62
N LEU A 233 -1.48 3.90 1.18
CA LEU A 233 -0.34 3.17 0.58
C LEU A 233 -0.78 2.13 -0.45
N SER A 234 -0.44 2.26 -1.75
CA SER A 234 -1.18 1.89 -2.99
C SER A 234 -1.32 0.41 -3.41
N GLY A 235 -2.36 0.10 -4.23
CA GLY A 235 -2.52 -1.19 -4.96
C GLY A 235 -3.81 -1.44 -5.78
N CYS A 236 -4.83 -0.56 -5.79
CA CYS A 236 -6.09 -0.73 -6.55
C CYS A 236 -6.63 0.56 -7.20
N ASP A 237 -5.75 1.46 -7.61
CA ASP A 237 -6.08 2.77 -8.19
C ASP A 237 -6.05 2.77 -9.73
N GLY A 238 -5.84 1.62 -10.36
CA GLY A 238 -5.83 1.50 -11.81
C GLY A 238 -4.57 2.05 -12.47
N SER A 239 -3.47 2.20 -11.72
CA SER A 239 -2.13 2.47 -12.25
C SER A 239 -1.68 1.46 -13.31
N LEU A 240 -2.08 0.18 -13.17
CA LEU A 240 -1.87 -0.89 -14.13
C LEU A 240 -2.37 -0.56 -15.55
N LEU A 241 -3.38 0.31 -15.66
CA LEU A 241 -4.00 0.64 -16.93
C LEU A 241 -3.27 1.78 -17.66
N LEU A 242 -2.44 2.55 -16.95
CA LEU A 242 -1.76 3.71 -17.52
C LEU A 242 -0.64 3.28 -18.48
N ASP A 243 -0.58 3.89 -19.66
CA ASP A 243 0.53 3.78 -20.58
C ASP A 243 1.61 4.78 -20.16
N GLY A 244 2.80 4.31 -19.80
CA GLY A 244 3.90 5.18 -19.35
C GLY A 244 4.21 6.33 -20.32
N SER A 245 4.17 6.08 -21.63
CA SER A 245 4.37 7.14 -22.63
C SER A 245 3.06 7.78 -23.11
N SER A 246 3.15 9.10 -23.38
CA SER A 246 2.14 10.11 -23.79
C SER A 246 1.62 11.06 -22.71
N SER A 247 1.87 10.81 -21.41
CA SER A 247 1.62 11.77 -20.32
C SER A 247 2.38 11.47 -19.00
N GLY A 248 3.42 10.62 -19.06
CA GLY A 248 4.13 10.07 -17.89
C GLY A 248 5.58 9.62 -18.19
N PRO A 249 6.25 8.96 -17.22
CA PRO A 249 7.60 8.42 -17.36
C PRO A 249 7.66 7.21 -18.30
N THR A 250 8.84 6.90 -18.85
CA THR A 250 9.03 5.77 -19.78
C THR A 250 8.74 4.40 -19.17
N ASP A 251 8.75 4.30 -17.84
CA ASP A 251 8.45 3.09 -17.07
C ASP A 251 7.10 3.20 -16.33
N SER A 252 6.37 2.10 -16.29
CA SER A 252 5.05 1.99 -15.65
C SER A 252 4.80 0.57 -15.15
N GLU A 253 3.85 0.39 -14.23
CA GLU A 253 3.36 -0.92 -13.79
C GLU A 253 2.94 -1.80 -14.96
N LYS A 254 2.26 -1.23 -15.96
CA LYS A 254 1.85 -1.94 -17.18
C LYS A 254 3.03 -2.55 -17.95
N THR A 255 4.17 -1.85 -17.95
CA THR A 255 5.40 -2.27 -18.62
C THR A 255 6.35 -3.07 -17.72
N ALA A 256 6.01 -3.30 -16.45
CA ALA A 256 6.82 -4.11 -15.55
C ALA A 256 6.86 -5.57 -16.05
N PRO A 257 7.99 -6.29 -15.91
CA PRO A 257 8.14 -7.67 -16.38
C PRO A 257 6.97 -8.62 -16.04
N PRO A 258 6.41 -8.65 -14.81
CA PRO A 258 5.27 -9.52 -14.49
C PRO A 258 3.98 -9.18 -15.24
N ASN A 259 3.83 -7.95 -15.74
CA ASN A 259 2.60 -7.45 -16.36
C ASN A 259 2.65 -7.38 -17.89
N LEU A 260 3.81 -7.59 -18.52
CA LEU A 260 4.03 -7.50 -19.98
C LEU A 260 3.12 -8.40 -20.83
N ARG A 261 2.48 -9.41 -20.22
CA ARG A 261 1.63 -10.40 -20.89
C ARG A 261 0.15 -10.27 -20.54
N LEU A 262 -0.22 -9.28 -19.74
CA LEU A 262 -1.61 -8.97 -19.46
C LEU A 262 -2.32 -8.50 -20.74
N ARG A 263 -3.60 -8.87 -20.86
CA ARG A 263 -4.47 -8.57 -22.00
C ARG A 263 -5.79 -8.00 -21.48
N GLY A 264 -6.63 -7.49 -22.38
CA GLY A 264 -7.97 -6.99 -22.03
C GLY A 264 -8.03 -5.53 -21.58
N PHE A 265 -6.94 -4.77 -21.72
CA PHE A 265 -6.93 -3.33 -21.48
C PHE A 265 -7.92 -2.58 -22.39
N ASP A 266 -8.00 -3.01 -23.64
CA ASP A 266 -8.94 -2.53 -24.67
C ASP A 266 -10.39 -2.86 -24.30
N VAL A 267 -10.64 -4.04 -23.74
CA VAL A 267 -11.97 -4.44 -23.25
C VAL A 267 -12.41 -3.58 -22.07
N ILE A 268 -11.52 -3.31 -21.12
CA ILE A 268 -11.78 -2.42 -19.98
C ILE A 268 -12.13 -1.01 -20.48
N GLU A 269 -11.36 -0.48 -21.42
CA GLU A 269 -11.63 0.84 -22.01
C GLU A 269 -12.95 0.88 -22.80
N ASP A 270 -13.26 -0.16 -23.58
CA ASP A 270 -14.53 -0.24 -24.31
C ASP A 270 -15.74 -0.26 -23.37
N LEU A 271 -15.67 -1.05 -22.29
CA LEU A 271 -16.73 -1.11 -21.28
C LEU A 271 -16.91 0.23 -20.57
N ARG A 272 -15.83 0.87 -20.13
CA ARG A 272 -15.89 2.22 -19.54
C ARG A 272 -16.55 3.20 -20.51
N ARG A 273 -16.13 3.23 -21.77
CA ARG A 273 -16.68 4.11 -22.80
C ARG A 273 -18.17 3.89 -23.02
N ARG A 274 -18.64 2.64 -23.05
CA ARG A 274 -20.07 2.31 -23.18
C ARG A 274 -20.87 2.81 -21.97
N VAL A 275 -20.35 2.64 -20.76
CA VAL A 275 -21.00 3.14 -19.54
C VAL A 275 -21.03 4.67 -19.52
N HIS A 276 -19.93 5.35 -19.90
CA HIS A 276 -19.91 6.81 -20.01
C HIS A 276 -20.89 7.33 -21.07
N LYS A 277 -21.01 6.63 -22.20
CA LYS A 277 -21.98 6.97 -23.25
C LYS A 277 -23.43 6.86 -22.76
N GLN A 278 -23.74 5.81 -21.98
CA GLN A 278 -25.10 5.52 -21.53
C GLN A 278 -25.50 6.34 -20.29
N CYS A 279 -24.58 6.52 -19.34
CA CYS A 279 -24.86 7.06 -18.01
C CYS A 279 -24.27 8.46 -17.79
N GLY A 280 -23.68 9.07 -18.82
CA GLY A 280 -22.97 10.34 -18.74
C GLY A 280 -21.47 10.15 -18.49
N SER A 281 -20.68 11.09 -19.02
CA SER A 281 -19.23 11.11 -18.82
C SER A 281 -18.90 11.27 -17.33
N GLY A 282 -17.88 10.57 -16.87
CA GLY A 282 -17.50 10.62 -15.46
C GLY A 282 -18.36 9.72 -14.54
N SER A 283 -19.13 8.77 -15.10
CA SER A 283 -20.04 7.91 -14.34
C SER A 283 -19.37 6.71 -13.64
N VAL A 284 -18.24 6.22 -14.15
CA VAL A 284 -17.51 5.07 -13.59
C VAL A 284 -16.00 5.20 -13.82
N SER A 285 -15.18 4.83 -12.83
CA SER A 285 -13.71 4.79 -12.95
C SER A 285 -13.24 3.53 -13.69
N CYS A 286 -12.02 3.59 -14.22
CA CYS A 286 -11.38 2.42 -14.81
C CYS A 286 -11.04 1.35 -13.76
N SER A 287 -10.69 1.78 -12.54
CA SER A 287 -10.51 0.89 -11.39
C SER A 287 -11.78 0.07 -11.09
N ASP A 288 -12.96 0.71 -11.07
CA ASP A 288 -14.22 -0.01 -10.86
C ASP A 288 -14.55 -0.96 -12.01
N ILE A 289 -14.41 -0.53 -13.27
CA ILE A 289 -14.61 -1.43 -14.43
C ILE A 289 -13.68 -2.63 -14.35
N THR A 290 -12.41 -2.44 -13.99
CA THR A 290 -11.44 -3.55 -13.89
C THR A 290 -11.86 -4.58 -12.86
N THR A 291 -12.31 -4.14 -11.69
CA THR A 291 -12.76 -5.05 -10.62
C THR A 291 -14.06 -5.77 -10.97
N ILE A 292 -14.99 -5.09 -11.64
CA ILE A 292 -16.23 -5.70 -12.18
C ILE A 292 -15.88 -6.77 -13.21
N VAL A 293 -15.01 -6.45 -14.18
CA VAL A 293 -14.58 -7.37 -15.24
C VAL A 293 -13.89 -8.59 -14.66
N ALA A 294 -13.03 -8.41 -13.65
CA ALA A 294 -12.38 -9.53 -12.97
C ALA A 294 -13.42 -10.47 -12.33
N ARG A 295 -14.39 -9.92 -11.59
CA ARG A 295 -15.48 -10.71 -10.96
C ARG A 295 -16.37 -11.39 -12.00
N ASP A 296 -16.74 -10.69 -13.07
CA ASP A 296 -17.60 -11.24 -14.13
C ASP A 296 -16.88 -12.32 -14.95
N SER A 297 -15.58 -12.16 -15.20
CA SER A 297 -14.77 -13.18 -15.88
C SER A 297 -14.73 -14.49 -15.10
N ILE A 298 -14.60 -14.41 -13.77
CA ILE A 298 -14.66 -15.59 -12.88
C ILE A 298 -16.05 -16.23 -12.90
N ALA A 299 -17.11 -15.42 -12.85
CA ALA A 299 -18.48 -15.94 -12.90
C ALA A 299 -18.79 -16.61 -14.25
N LEU A 300 -18.31 -16.04 -15.36
CA LEU A 300 -18.51 -16.58 -16.71
C LEU A 300 -17.77 -17.89 -16.95
N THR A 301 -16.66 -18.12 -16.25
CA THR A 301 -15.92 -19.38 -16.29
C THR A 301 -16.43 -20.41 -15.27
N GLY A 302 -17.53 -20.15 -14.55
CA GLY A 302 -18.16 -21.11 -13.63
C GLY A 302 -17.88 -20.88 -12.15
N GLY A 303 -17.13 -19.82 -11.82
CA GLY A 303 -16.82 -19.43 -10.45
C GLY A 303 -17.96 -18.71 -9.73
N PRO A 304 -17.73 -18.32 -8.46
CA PRO A 304 -18.77 -17.70 -7.65
C PRO A 304 -19.10 -16.28 -8.10
N LYS A 305 -20.38 -15.92 -7.99
CA LYS A 305 -20.84 -14.53 -8.12
C LYS A 305 -20.78 -13.83 -6.77
N TYR A 306 -20.30 -12.60 -6.76
CA TYR A 306 -20.28 -11.76 -5.58
C TYR A 306 -20.42 -10.28 -5.94
N ASN A 307 -20.79 -9.48 -4.95
CA ASN A 307 -20.90 -8.03 -5.12
C ASN A 307 -19.52 -7.39 -5.02
N VAL A 308 -19.19 -6.60 -6.03
CA VAL A 308 -17.98 -5.77 -6.03
C VAL A 308 -18.33 -4.43 -5.39
N PRO A 309 -17.67 -4.02 -4.29
CA PRO A 309 -17.80 -2.67 -3.77
C PRO A 309 -17.36 -1.68 -4.85
N LEU A 310 -18.15 -0.64 -5.14
CA LEU A 310 -17.85 0.38 -6.15
C LEU A 310 -17.52 1.73 -5.50
N GLY A 311 -17.12 2.70 -6.32
CA GLY A 311 -16.76 4.05 -5.89
C GLY A 311 -15.26 4.31 -5.91
N ARG A 312 -14.48 3.43 -6.55
CA ARG A 312 -13.04 3.66 -6.74
C ARG A 312 -12.83 4.87 -7.64
N ARG A 313 -11.73 5.59 -7.40
CA ARG A 313 -11.18 6.59 -8.30
C ARG A 313 -9.91 6.05 -8.94
N ASP A 314 -9.59 6.62 -10.09
CA ASP A 314 -8.39 6.36 -10.84
C ASP A 314 -7.22 7.17 -10.28
N GLY A 315 -6.05 6.54 -10.16
CA GLY A 315 -4.82 7.11 -9.64
C GLY A 315 -4.29 8.24 -10.52
N LEU A 316 -3.76 9.27 -9.85
CA LEU A 316 -3.14 10.44 -10.50
C LEU A 316 -1.65 10.23 -10.80
N THR A 317 -1.12 9.06 -10.45
CA THR A 317 0.31 8.73 -10.53
C THR A 317 0.52 7.36 -11.15
N PHE A 318 1.70 7.16 -11.74
CA PHE A 318 2.15 5.87 -12.25
C PHE A 318 2.84 5.09 -11.13
N ALA A 319 2.62 3.78 -11.06
CA ALA A 319 3.48 2.88 -10.29
C ALA A 319 4.76 2.59 -11.10
N THR A 320 5.91 2.61 -10.43
CA THR A 320 7.20 2.29 -11.06
C THR A 320 7.40 0.78 -11.21
N ILE A 321 8.35 0.37 -12.05
CA ILE A 321 8.70 -1.05 -12.19
C ILE A 321 9.19 -1.62 -10.84
N ASP A 322 10.06 -0.90 -10.13
CA ASP A 322 10.59 -1.33 -8.84
C ASP A 322 9.48 -1.48 -7.79
N ALA A 323 8.55 -0.53 -7.72
CA ALA A 323 7.39 -0.63 -6.84
C ALA A 323 6.52 -1.83 -7.20
N THR A 324 6.38 -2.14 -8.50
CA THR A 324 5.63 -3.30 -8.97
C THR A 324 6.31 -4.62 -8.55
N LEU A 325 7.62 -4.73 -8.77
CA LEU A 325 8.41 -5.92 -8.42
C LEU A 325 8.48 -6.15 -6.91
N ALA A 326 8.50 -5.08 -6.11
CA ALA A 326 8.48 -5.16 -4.65
C ALA A 326 7.11 -5.61 -4.11
N ASN A 327 6.04 -5.47 -4.89
CA ASN A 327 4.67 -5.70 -4.42
C ASN A 327 3.98 -6.91 -5.07
N LEU A 328 4.48 -7.45 -6.16
CA LEU A 328 3.90 -8.65 -6.80
C LEU A 328 4.68 -9.91 -6.40
N PRO A 329 3.98 -11.00 -6.01
CA PRO A 329 4.65 -12.26 -5.71
C PRO A 329 5.41 -12.82 -6.92
N SER A 330 6.62 -13.31 -6.67
CA SER A 330 7.44 -13.96 -7.69
C SER A 330 7.00 -15.42 -7.93
N PRO A 331 7.00 -15.92 -9.17
CA PRO A 331 6.66 -17.33 -9.46
C PRO A 331 7.78 -18.31 -9.04
N PHE A 332 8.91 -17.78 -8.55
CA PHE A 332 10.11 -18.57 -8.25
C PHE A 332 10.35 -18.78 -6.76
N VAL A 333 9.64 -18.05 -5.90
CA VAL A 333 9.88 -18.09 -4.45
C VAL A 333 9.14 -19.26 -3.80
N PRO A 334 9.67 -19.81 -2.68
CA PRO A 334 8.95 -20.79 -1.88
C PRO A 334 7.66 -20.20 -1.28
N VAL A 335 6.68 -21.05 -0.98
CA VAL A 335 5.41 -20.62 -0.36
C VAL A 335 5.59 -19.89 0.98
N GLU A 336 6.67 -20.15 1.71
CA GLU A 336 7.00 -19.46 2.97
C GLU A 336 7.22 -17.96 2.77
N THR A 337 7.88 -17.58 1.67
CA THR A 337 8.05 -16.18 1.27
C THR A 337 6.70 -15.59 0.87
N LEU A 338 5.92 -16.29 0.05
CA LEU A 338 4.57 -15.86 -0.34
C LEU A 338 3.66 -15.57 0.87
N LEU A 339 3.66 -16.47 1.85
CA LEU A 339 2.90 -16.32 3.09
C LEU A 339 3.36 -15.10 3.90
N THR A 340 4.67 -14.83 3.93
CA THR A 340 5.24 -13.67 4.64
C THR A 340 4.85 -12.36 3.96
N ASP A 341 5.02 -12.29 2.64
CA ASP A 341 4.77 -11.09 1.85
C ASP A 341 3.27 -10.71 1.87
N LEU A 342 2.39 -11.70 1.78
CA LEU A 342 0.94 -11.47 1.81
C LEU A 342 0.41 -11.25 3.23
N ALA A 343 1.04 -11.84 4.26
CA ALA A 343 0.74 -11.49 5.65
C ALA A 343 1.04 -10.01 5.97
N ALA A 344 2.11 -9.45 5.38
CA ALA A 344 2.40 -8.01 5.49
C ALA A 344 1.27 -7.12 4.90
N LYS A 345 0.46 -7.69 4.01
CA LYS A 345 -0.73 -7.09 3.40
C LYS A 345 -2.04 -7.52 4.07
N ASN A 346 -1.95 -8.05 5.28
CA ASN A 346 -3.08 -8.51 6.10
C ASN A 346 -3.84 -9.72 5.52
N PHE A 347 -3.21 -10.55 4.68
CA PHE A 347 -3.78 -11.84 4.25
C PHE A 347 -3.31 -12.98 5.16
N ASP A 348 -4.25 -13.80 5.62
CA ASP A 348 -3.91 -14.99 6.39
C ASP A 348 -3.54 -16.18 5.48
N THR A 349 -3.20 -17.32 6.08
CA THR A 349 -2.82 -18.52 5.33
C THR A 349 -3.96 -19.05 4.43
N THR A 350 -5.22 -18.93 4.87
CA THR A 350 -6.38 -19.36 4.07
C THR A 350 -6.61 -18.42 2.91
N ASP A 351 -6.46 -17.12 3.13
CA ASP A 351 -6.54 -16.09 2.10
C ASP A 351 -5.53 -16.36 0.97
N VAL A 352 -4.27 -16.66 1.31
CA VAL A 352 -3.22 -16.97 0.33
C VAL A 352 -3.58 -18.21 -0.49
N VAL A 353 -3.97 -19.31 0.16
CA VAL A 353 -4.37 -20.55 -0.54
C VAL A 353 -5.58 -20.32 -1.42
N ALA A 354 -6.56 -19.53 -0.97
CA ALA A 354 -7.74 -19.20 -1.75
C ALA A 354 -7.39 -18.35 -2.98
N LEU A 355 -6.60 -17.28 -2.82
CA LEU A 355 -6.15 -16.43 -3.94
C LEU A 355 -5.38 -17.22 -5.00
N SER A 356 -4.50 -18.15 -4.58
CA SER A 356 -3.79 -19.04 -5.50
C SER A 356 -4.72 -19.91 -6.33
N GLY A 357 -5.94 -20.18 -5.85
CA GLY A 357 -6.98 -20.87 -6.61
C GLY A 357 -7.40 -20.15 -7.90
N ALA A 358 -7.12 -18.86 -8.06
CA ALA A 358 -7.35 -18.13 -9.32
C ALA A 358 -6.57 -18.73 -10.52
N HIS A 359 -5.51 -19.50 -10.25
CA HIS A 359 -4.76 -20.24 -11.26
C HIS A 359 -5.58 -21.30 -12.00
N THR A 360 -6.79 -21.66 -11.53
CA THR A 360 -7.74 -22.55 -12.22
C THR A 360 -8.02 -22.16 -13.68
N ILE A 361 -7.98 -20.86 -14.01
CA ILE A 361 -8.13 -20.34 -15.39
C ILE A 361 -6.86 -19.61 -15.87
N GLY A 362 -5.74 -19.87 -15.22
CA GLY A 362 -4.46 -19.20 -15.47
C GLY A 362 -3.59 -19.93 -16.49
N VAL A 363 -2.69 -19.17 -17.10
CA VAL A 363 -1.64 -19.69 -17.99
C VAL A 363 -0.27 -19.27 -17.44
N ALA A 364 0.71 -20.16 -17.57
CA ALA A 364 2.10 -19.87 -17.24
C ALA A 364 2.99 -19.96 -18.48
N HIS A 365 3.92 -19.03 -18.59
CA HIS A 365 4.99 -19.09 -19.58
C HIS A 365 6.09 -20.03 -19.08
N CYS A 366 6.75 -20.74 -20.00
CA CYS A 366 7.87 -21.62 -19.68
C CYS A 366 8.95 -20.91 -18.85
N THR A 367 9.22 -19.64 -19.12
CA THR A 367 10.20 -18.83 -18.39
C THR A 367 9.89 -18.68 -16.89
N SER A 368 8.64 -18.87 -16.47
CA SER A 368 8.20 -18.78 -15.08
C SER A 368 8.41 -20.08 -14.28
N PHE A 369 8.70 -21.20 -14.94
CA PHE A 369 8.88 -22.50 -14.26
C PHE A 369 9.98 -23.39 -14.83
N ALA A 370 10.72 -22.96 -15.87
CA ALA A 370 11.77 -23.75 -16.50
C ALA A 370 12.85 -24.21 -15.51
N GLN A 371 13.12 -23.43 -14.45
CA GLN A 371 14.04 -23.80 -13.37
C GLN A 371 13.64 -25.09 -12.64
N ARG A 372 12.36 -25.48 -12.70
CA ARG A 372 11.85 -26.74 -12.13
C ARG A 372 12.10 -27.95 -13.04
N LEU A 373 12.46 -27.72 -14.30
CA LEU A 373 12.66 -28.77 -15.30
C LEU A 373 14.15 -28.98 -15.62
N TYR A 374 14.97 -27.92 -15.52
CA TYR A 374 16.35 -27.89 -15.98
C TYR A 374 17.32 -27.14 -15.04
N PRO A 375 18.62 -27.50 -15.03
CA PRO A 375 19.17 -28.72 -15.63
C PRO A 375 18.72 -29.98 -14.87
N THR A 376 18.40 -29.81 -13.60
CA THR A 376 17.89 -30.86 -12.71
C THR A 376 16.39 -30.66 -12.53
N GLN A 377 15.63 -31.74 -12.70
CA GLN A 377 14.20 -31.72 -12.44
C GLN A 377 13.95 -31.60 -10.93
N ASP A 378 13.05 -30.70 -10.55
CA ASP A 378 12.52 -30.57 -9.20
C ASP A 378 11.94 -31.92 -8.73
N THR A 379 12.20 -32.28 -7.47
CA THR A 379 11.73 -33.57 -6.92
C THR A 379 10.28 -33.52 -6.44
N THR A 380 9.71 -32.31 -6.32
CA THR A 380 8.33 -32.08 -5.89
C THR A 380 7.33 -32.24 -7.02
N ILE A 381 7.77 -32.26 -8.29
CA ILE A 381 6.92 -32.47 -9.47
C ILE A 381 6.84 -33.95 -9.86
N ASP A 382 5.65 -34.39 -10.26
CA ASP A 382 5.46 -35.74 -10.82
C ASP A 382 6.34 -35.96 -12.06
N LYS A 383 6.93 -37.15 -12.20
CA LYS A 383 7.89 -37.44 -13.29
C LYS A 383 7.25 -37.46 -14.67
N THR A 384 6.02 -37.97 -14.77
CA THR A 384 5.27 -38.02 -16.04
C THR A 384 4.81 -36.62 -16.43
N PHE A 385 4.34 -35.85 -15.45
CA PHE A 385 3.96 -34.46 -15.65
C PHE A 385 5.14 -33.58 -16.06
N ALA A 386 6.29 -33.71 -15.39
CA ALA A 386 7.51 -33.01 -15.78
C ALA A 386 7.96 -33.36 -17.21
N SER A 387 7.82 -34.63 -17.61
CA SER A 387 8.09 -35.06 -18.99
C SER A 387 7.14 -34.39 -20.00
N THR A 388 5.87 -34.22 -19.63
CA THR A 388 4.89 -33.47 -20.43
C THR A 388 5.27 -32.00 -20.55
N LEU A 389 5.65 -31.34 -19.44
CA LEU A 389 6.10 -29.96 -19.44
C LEU A 389 7.39 -29.76 -20.24
N LYS A 390 8.34 -30.71 -20.21
CA LYS A 390 9.57 -30.68 -21.03
C LYS A 390 9.28 -30.74 -22.53
N ARG A 391 8.18 -31.37 -22.96
CA ARG A 391 7.76 -31.35 -24.36
C ARG A 391 7.19 -29.99 -24.77
N VAL A 392 6.52 -29.29 -23.86
CA VAL A 392 6.02 -27.92 -24.08
C VAL A 392 7.16 -26.90 -24.00
N CYS A 393 8.10 -27.13 -23.09
CA CYS A 393 9.23 -26.27 -22.76
C CYS A 393 10.56 -27.03 -22.92
N PRO A 394 11.01 -27.34 -24.16
CA PRO A 394 12.21 -28.15 -24.38
C PRO A 394 13.52 -27.49 -23.92
N THR A 395 13.53 -26.18 -23.73
CA THR A 395 14.69 -25.40 -23.26
C THR A 395 14.28 -24.35 -22.22
N THR A 396 15.26 -23.83 -21.47
CA THR A 396 15.04 -22.73 -20.50
C THR A 396 14.62 -21.41 -21.14
N THR A 397 14.78 -21.27 -22.46
CA THR A 397 14.45 -20.06 -23.23
C THR A 397 13.21 -20.23 -24.11
N THR A 398 12.50 -21.36 -24.00
CA THR A 398 11.29 -21.60 -24.81
C THR A 398 10.23 -20.54 -24.51
N ASN A 399 9.67 -19.92 -25.55
CA ASN A 399 8.60 -18.93 -25.44
C ASN A 399 7.22 -19.57 -25.69
N ALA A 400 6.89 -20.61 -24.92
CA ALA A 400 5.60 -21.30 -24.96
C ALA A 400 4.84 -21.10 -23.63
N THR A 401 3.57 -21.51 -23.62
CA THR A 401 2.71 -21.45 -22.44
C THR A 401 2.06 -22.80 -22.15
N THR A 402 1.67 -23.00 -20.90
CA THR A 402 0.82 -24.11 -20.44
C THR A 402 -0.24 -23.58 -19.49
N PHE A 403 -1.35 -24.29 -19.36
CA PHE A 403 -2.34 -24.00 -18.33
C PHE A 403 -1.80 -24.35 -16.94
N LEU A 404 -2.19 -23.56 -15.95
CA LEU A 404 -1.88 -23.79 -14.54
C LEU A 404 -2.80 -24.83 -13.90
N ASP A 405 -3.98 -25.03 -14.48
CA ASP A 405 -4.89 -26.15 -14.21
C ASP A 405 -4.96 -27.03 -15.45
N ILE A 406 -4.48 -28.26 -15.33
CA ILE A 406 -4.38 -29.19 -16.46
C ILE A 406 -5.62 -30.07 -16.62
N ARG A 407 -6.55 -30.01 -15.66
CA ARG A 407 -7.77 -30.82 -15.64
C ARG A 407 -8.94 -30.04 -16.22
N SER A 408 -9.04 -28.74 -15.94
CA SER A 408 -10.17 -27.88 -16.34
C SER A 408 -9.73 -26.45 -16.70
N PRO A 409 -8.79 -26.25 -17.63
CA PRO A 409 -8.07 -24.98 -17.88
C PRO A 409 -8.90 -23.73 -18.21
N ASN A 410 -10.20 -23.87 -18.47
CA ASN A 410 -11.12 -22.77 -18.81
C ASN A 410 -12.36 -22.74 -17.90
N VAL A 411 -12.38 -23.55 -16.84
CA VAL A 411 -13.47 -23.60 -15.88
C VAL A 411 -12.92 -23.23 -14.52
N PHE A 412 -13.46 -22.19 -13.91
CA PHE A 412 -13.12 -21.82 -12.56
C PHE A 412 -13.77 -22.80 -11.58
N ASP A 413 -13.02 -23.80 -11.16
CA ASP A 413 -13.45 -24.84 -10.24
C ASP A 413 -12.31 -25.17 -9.24
N ASN A 414 -12.40 -26.31 -8.57
CA ASN A 414 -11.40 -26.70 -7.57
C ASN A 414 -10.29 -27.64 -8.11
N LYS A 415 -10.20 -27.89 -9.42
CA LYS A 415 -9.24 -28.88 -9.96
C LYS A 415 -7.80 -28.43 -9.85
N TYR A 416 -7.50 -27.14 -9.87
CA TYR A 416 -6.19 -26.60 -9.48
C TYR A 416 -5.67 -27.24 -8.19
N PHE A 417 -6.47 -27.34 -7.12
CA PHE A 417 -6.03 -27.96 -5.87
C PHE A 417 -5.85 -29.48 -5.98
N VAL A 418 -6.65 -30.13 -6.84
CA VAL A 418 -6.47 -31.55 -7.18
C VAL A 418 -5.14 -31.77 -7.91
N ASP A 419 -4.73 -30.86 -8.81
CA ASP A 419 -3.42 -30.90 -9.47
C ASP A 419 -2.29 -30.86 -8.43
N LEU A 420 -2.37 -29.95 -7.46
CA LEU A 420 -1.35 -29.82 -6.41
C LEU A 420 -1.21 -31.11 -5.58
N MET A 421 -2.32 -31.76 -5.23
CA MET A 421 -2.34 -33.04 -4.50
C MET A 421 -1.66 -34.16 -5.29
N ASN A 422 -1.67 -34.08 -6.62
CA ASN A 422 -1.07 -35.05 -7.53
C ASN A 422 0.36 -34.68 -7.96
N LYS A 423 1.00 -33.71 -7.30
CA LYS A 423 2.33 -33.18 -7.65
C LYS A 423 2.39 -32.55 -9.05
N GLN A 424 1.28 -31.94 -9.47
CA GLN A 424 1.09 -31.36 -10.80
C GLN A 424 0.95 -29.83 -10.77
N GLY A 425 1.36 -29.16 -9.69
CA GLY A 425 1.51 -27.71 -9.69
C GLY A 425 2.61 -27.29 -10.66
N VAL A 426 2.36 -26.27 -11.50
CA VAL A 426 3.31 -25.80 -12.53
C VAL A 426 4.38 -24.88 -11.94
N LEU A 427 3.98 -23.89 -11.12
CA LEU A 427 4.93 -22.96 -10.49
C LEU A 427 5.48 -23.54 -9.18
N THR A 428 6.64 -23.05 -8.74
CA THR A 428 7.24 -23.42 -7.46
C THR A 428 6.30 -23.14 -6.27
N PRO A 429 5.79 -21.91 -6.08
CA PRO A 429 4.90 -21.61 -4.95
C PRO A 429 3.59 -22.40 -4.99
N ASP A 430 3.08 -22.73 -6.19
CA ASP A 430 1.87 -23.54 -6.34
C ASP A 430 2.06 -24.93 -5.73
N GLN A 431 3.11 -25.65 -6.17
CA GLN A 431 3.34 -27.00 -5.67
C GLN A 431 3.66 -26.99 -4.17
N ASP A 432 4.31 -25.93 -3.71
CA ASP A 432 4.65 -25.75 -2.30
C ASP A 432 3.44 -25.55 -1.38
N LEU A 433 2.31 -25.02 -1.88
CA LEU A 433 1.06 -24.96 -1.09
C LEU A 433 0.64 -26.33 -0.57
N TYR A 434 0.92 -27.42 -1.29
CA TYR A 434 0.59 -28.77 -0.83
C TYR A 434 1.73 -29.43 -0.03
N THR A 435 2.99 -29.15 -0.36
CA THR A 435 4.12 -29.75 0.39
C THR A 435 4.27 -29.12 1.77
N ASN A 436 3.88 -27.86 1.93
CA ASN A 436 3.98 -27.09 3.16
C ASN A 436 2.94 -27.49 4.22
N LYS A 437 3.38 -27.69 5.47
CA LYS A 437 2.51 -28.16 6.57
C LYS A 437 1.41 -27.17 6.95
N ARG A 438 1.62 -25.85 6.77
CA ARG A 438 0.66 -24.80 7.16
C ARG A 438 -0.52 -24.72 6.19
N THR A 439 -0.29 -25.00 4.92
CA THR A 439 -1.26 -24.83 3.83
C THR A 439 -1.87 -26.15 3.35
N ARG A 440 -1.19 -27.29 3.55
CA ARG A 440 -1.61 -28.60 3.04
C ARG A 440 -3.05 -28.97 3.38
N SER A 441 -3.48 -28.79 4.63
CA SER A 441 -4.85 -29.15 5.05
C SER A 441 -5.91 -28.28 4.38
N ILE A 442 -5.60 -27.01 4.12
CA ILE A 442 -6.48 -26.07 3.42
C ILE A 442 -6.60 -26.46 1.94
N VAL A 443 -5.46 -26.77 1.29
CA VAL A 443 -5.43 -27.29 -0.09
C VAL A 443 -6.28 -28.55 -0.21
N THR A 444 -6.10 -29.53 0.68
CA THR A 444 -6.92 -30.76 0.69
C THR A 444 -8.40 -30.43 0.85
N SER A 445 -8.74 -29.51 1.76
CA SER A 445 -10.13 -29.11 2.01
C SER A 445 -10.78 -28.46 0.79
N PHE A 446 -10.06 -27.60 0.07
CA PHE A 446 -10.54 -26.99 -1.17
C PHE A 446 -10.66 -27.99 -2.32
N ALA A 447 -9.71 -28.93 -2.43
CA ALA A 447 -9.75 -29.98 -3.45
C ALA A 447 -10.94 -30.94 -3.31
N VAL A 448 -11.41 -31.20 -2.07
CA VAL A 448 -12.59 -32.07 -1.84
C VAL A 448 -13.90 -31.28 -1.74
N ASN A 449 -13.85 -29.98 -1.48
CA ASN A 449 -15.03 -29.14 -1.30
C ASN A 449 -14.91 -27.81 -2.07
N GLN A 450 -15.43 -27.79 -3.29
CA GLN A 450 -15.48 -26.59 -4.13
C GLN A 450 -16.32 -25.46 -3.52
N THR A 451 -17.39 -25.77 -2.79
CA THR A 451 -18.22 -24.74 -2.15
C THR A 451 -17.42 -23.96 -1.11
N LEU A 452 -16.62 -24.68 -0.32
CA LEU A 452 -15.72 -24.06 0.66
C LEU A 452 -14.63 -23.21 -0.03
N PHE A 453 -14.03 -23.71 -1.12
CA PHE A 453 -13.09 -22.92 -1.91
C PHE A 453 -13.74 -21.62 -2.40
N PHE A 454 -14.92 -21.70 -3.01
CA PHE A 454 -15.64 -20.54 -3.53
C PHE A 454 -15.99 -19.53 -2.44
N GLU A 455 -16.45 -19.97 -1.27
CA GLU A 455 -16.74 -19.10 -0.13
C GLU A 455 -15.47 -18.32 0.29
N LYS A 456 -14.34 -19.01 0.47
CA LYS A 456 -13.08 -18.36 0.87
C LYS A 456 -12.53 -17.47 -0.24
N PHE A 457 -12.67 -17.88 -1.49
CA PHE A 457 -12.28 -17.10 -2.66
C PHE A 457 -13.06 -15.77 -2.74
N VAL A 458 -14.38 -15.79 -2.53
CA VAL A 458 -15.19 -14.56 -2.50
C VAL A 458 -14.73 -13.62 -1.37
N ASN A 459 -14.53 -14.15 -0.16
CA ASN A 459 -14.12 -13.35 0.99
C ASN A 459 -12.78 -12.64 0.72
N VAL A 460 -11.80 -13.38 0.20
CA VAL A 460 -10.47 -12.82 -0.06
C VAL A 460 -10.45 -11.88 -1.27
N MET A 461 -11.25 -12.13 -2.30
CA MET A 461 -11.37 -11.20 -3.44
C MET A 461 -12.02 -9.87 -3.05
N VAL A 462 -13.04 -9.90 -2.20
CA VAL A 462 -13.64 -8.67 -1.64
C VAL A 462 -12.62 -7.93 -0.78
N LYS A 463 -11.88 -8.66 0.07
CA LYS A 463 -10.81 -8.11 0.92
C LYS A 463 -9.71 -7.46 0.08
N MET A 464 -9.18 -8.17 -0.92
CA MET A 464 -8.15 -7.69 -1.83
C MET A 464 -8.64 -6.49 -2.64
N GLY A 465 -9.85 -6.53 -3.19
CA GLY A 465 -10.40 -5.43 -3.98
C GLY A 465 -10.67 -4.15 -3.19
N GLN A 466 -10.66 -4.20 -1.85
CA GLN A 466 -10.79 -3.04 -0.97
C GLN A 466 -9.45 -2.50 -0.48
N MET A 467 -8.34 -3.16 -0.82
CA MET A 467 -7.03 -2.69 -0.44
C MET A 467 -6.67 -1.43 -1.20
N GLN A 468 -6.28 -0.38 -0.47
CA GLN A 468 -5.49 0.71 -1.04
C GLN A 468 -6.22 1.41 -2.22
N VAL A 469 -7.55 1.54 -2.08
CA VAL A 469 -8.44 2.16 -3.07
C VAL A 469 -8.51 3.67 -2.89
N LEU A 470 -8.56 4.40 -4.00
CA LEU A 470 -8.88 5.83 -3.99
C LEU A 470 -10.39 6.01 -4.08
N THR A 471 -10.96 6.99 -3.38
CA THR A 471 -12.40 7.30 -3.42
C THR A 471 -12.60 8.82 -3.44
N GLY A 472 -13.84 9.31 -3.52
CA GLY A 472 -14.12 10.75 -3.33
C GLY A 472 -13.32 11.66 -4.29
N THR A 473 -12.53 12.60 -3.74
CA THR A 473 -11.69 13.56 -4.49
C THR A 473 -10.22 13.12 -4.61
N GLN A 474 -9.90 11.87 -4.28
CA GLN A 474 -8.52 11.41 -4.09
C GLN A 474 -7.88 10.85 -5.34
N GLY A 475 -8.69 10.71 -6.37
CA GLY A 475 -8.28 10.39 -7.72
C GLY A 475 -9.31 10.98 -8.67
N GLU A 476 -9.24 10.57 -9.92
CA GLU A 476 -10.13 11.06 -10.97
C GLU A 476 -11.08 9.96 -11.46
N ILE A 477 -11.99 10.32 -12.35
CA ILE A 477 -12.56 9.35 -13.28
C ILE A 477 -11.96 9.68 -14.64
N ARG A 478 -11.13 8.77 -15.15
CA ARG A 478 -10.43 8.98 -16.41
C ARG A 478 -11.43 8.95 -17.58
N ASN A 479 -11.23 9.87 -18.52
CA ASN A 479 -11.90 9.85 -19.83
C ASN A 479 -11.30 8.82 -20.79
N ASN A 480 -10.12 8.29 -20.46
CA ASN A 480 -9.42 7.22 -21.17
C ASN A 480 -8.60 6.43 -20.13
N CYS A 481 -8.83 5.12 -20.00
CA CYS A 481 -8.14 4.33 -18.98
C CYS A 481 -6.62 4.29 -19.13
N SER A 482 -6.09 4.59 -20.30
CA SER A 482 -4.65 4.52 -20.54
C SER A 482 -3.89 5.80 -20.21
N ARG A 483 -4.57 6.90 -19.87
CA ARG A 483 -3.95 8.20 -19.59
C ARG A 483 -4.69 8.94 -18.49
N ARG A 484 -3.97 9.79 -17.77
CA ARG A 484 -4.59 10.73 -16.81
C ARG A 484 -5.41 11.77 -17.57
N ASN A 485 -6.43 12.37 -16.94
CA ASN A 485 -7.04 13.54 -17.56
C ASN A 485 -6.03 14.70 -17.57
N ALA A 486 -6.12 15.58 -18.56
CA ALA A 486 -5.28 16.77 -18.61
C ALA A 486 -5.63 17.70 -17.43
N ASN A 487 -4.64 18.03 -16.59
CA ASN A 487 -4.80 19.11 -15.63
C ASN A 487 -4.80 20.43 -16.39
N THR A 488 -5.77 21.32 -16.12
CA THR A 488 -5.76 22.71 -16.63
C THR A 488 -4.60 23.56 -16.10
N ASN A 489 -3.70 22.98 -15.29
CA ASN A 489 -2.52 23.61 -14.67
C ASN A 489 -1.22 22.78 -14.88
N ASP A 490 -1.15 21.90 -15.88
CA ASP A 490 0.12 21.25 -16.24
C ASP A 490 0.98 22.20 -17.09
N PRO A 491 2.18 22.64 -16.64
CA PRO A 491 3.04 23.54 -17.42
C PRO A 491 3.60 22.90 -18.70
N LEU A 492 3.42 21.59 -18.90
CA LEU A 492 3.98 20.85 -20.04
C LEU A 492 3.07 20.77 -21.27
N MET A 493 1.87 21.36 -21.24
CA MET A 493 0.92 21.37 -22.36
C MET A 493 0.71 22.76 -22.99
N SER A 494 1.68 23.69 -22.92
CA SER A 494 1.56 25.00 -23.57
C SER A 494 2.16 25.09 -24.98
N THR A 495 2.69 24.02 -25.57
CA THR A 495 3.22 24.07 -26.93
C THR A 495 3.06 22.72 -27.61
N VAL A 496 1.96 22.52 -28.34
CA VAL A 496 1.90 22.25 -29.80
C VAL A 496 0.41 22.27 -30.16
N VAL A 497 -0.14 23.46 -30.41
CA VAL A 497 -1.28 23.57 -31.34
C VAL A 497 -0.62 23.71 -32.71
N GLY A 498 -0.57 22.61 -33.44
CA GLY A 498 -0.30 22.62 -34.86
C GLY A 498 -1.64 22.52 -35.56
N ASP A 499 -1.98 23.60 -36.27
CA ASP A 499 -3.17 23.76 -37.09
C ASP A 499 -3.44 22.54 -37.96
N LEU A 500 -4.69 22.07 -37.96
CA LEU A 500 -5.33 21.53 -39.15
C LEU A 500 -6.79 22.00 -39.16
N ASP A 501 -7.01 23.01 -40.01
CA ASP A 501 -8.31 23.44 -40.50
C ASP A 501 -9.15 22.26 -40.98
N VAL A 502 -10.42 22.24 -40.57
CA VAL A 502 -11.46 21.53 -41.33
C VAL A 502 -12.70 22.42 -41.34
N ASP A 503 -12.70 23.38 -42.27
CA ASP A 503 -13.93 23.88 -42.86
C ASP A 503 -14.53 22.81 -43.79
N ASN A 504 -15.84 22.59 -43.65
CA ASN A 504 -16.76 21.93 -44.56
C ASN A 504 -16.51 20.45 -44.96
N ILE A 505 -17.53 19.61 -44.74
CA ILE A 505 -18.40 19.09 -45.82
C ILE A 505 -19.51 18.19 -45.20
N GLN A 506 -20.76 18.53 -45.57
CA GLN A 506 -21.98 17.74 -45.39
C GLN A 506 -22.02 16.51 -46.32
N SER A 507 -22.82 15.49 -45.95
CA SER A 507 -23.29 14.34 -46.76
C SER A 507 -22.18 13.33 -47.17
N PHE A 508 -22.27 12.02 -46.95
CA PHE A 508 -23.37 11.04 -46.86
C PHE A 508 -23.10 10.01 -45.76
#